data_AF-A0A7W2RJ20-F1
#
_entry.id   AF-A0A7W2RJ20-F1
#
_cell.length_a   1.000
_cell.length_b   1.000
_cell.length_c   1.000
_cell.angle_alpha   90.00
_cell.angle_beta   90.00
_cell.angle_gamma   90.00
#
_symmetry.space_group_name_H-M   'P 1'
#
loop_
_entity.id
_entity.type
_entity.pdbx_description
1 polymer ?
#
loop_
_entity_poly.entity_id
_entity_poly.type
_entity_poly.pdbx_seq_one_letter_code
_entity_poly.pdbx_strand_id
1 'polypeptide(L)' 'LRQNELANRCFSGYEDIVNECSRAWNIFVSDASRVIDLCSRDWIKVGS' A
#
# COMPACT_ATOMS: atom_id res chain seq x y z
N LEU A 1 -1.69 -2.42 2.57
CA LEU A 1 -0.38 -1.98 3.15
C LEU A 1 -0.35 -2.16 4.66
N ARG A 2 -1.06 -1.33 5.45
CA ARG A 2 -0.99 -1.38 6.92
C ARG A 2 -1.37 -2.73 7.53
N GLN A 3 -2.40 -3.40 7.02
CA GLN A 3 -2.88 -4.69 7.57
C GLN A 3 -2.09 -5.92 7.10
N ASN A 4 -1.45 -5.87 5.94
CA ASN A 4 -0.83 -7.06 5.33
C ASN A 4 0.69 -7.05 5.42
N GLU A 5 1.31 -5.87 5.35
CA GLU A 5 2.77 -5.73 5.26
C GLU A 5 3.38 -5.15 6.54
N LEU A 6 2.68 -4.21 7.19
CA LEU A 6 3.22 -3.43 8.31
C LEU A 6 2.56 -3.75 9.67
N ALA A 7 1.58 -4.66 9.71
CA ALA A 7 0.89 -5.03 10.94
C ALA A 7 1.80 -5.86 11.85
N ASN A 8 1.68 -5.65 13.17
CA ASN A 8 2.36 -6.42 14.23
C ASN A 8 3.90 -6.47 14.13
N ARG A 9 4.53 -5.52 13.42
CA ARG A 9 5.99 -5.39 13.39
C ARG A 9 6.49 -4.50 14.52
N CYS A 10 7.59 -4.91 15.14
CA CYS A 10 8.36 -4.07 16.06
C CYS A 10 9.49 -3.43 15.25
N PHE A 11 9.55 -2.10 15.22
CA PHE A 11 10.55 -1.37 14.46
C PHE A 11 11.71 -0.97 15.37
N SER A 12 12.93 -1.16 14.86
CA SER A 12 14.17 -0.86 15.58
C SER A 12 14.51 0.63 15.63
N GLY A 13 13.88 1.46 14.78
CA GLY A 13 14.09 2.89 14.73
C GLY A 13 13.39 3.54 13.53
N TYR A 14 13.65 4.84 13.33
CA TYR A 14 13.04 5.62 12.24
C TYR A 14 13.36 5.04 10.85
N GLU A 15 14.64 4.78 10.57
CA GLU A 15 15.09 4.23 9.29
C GLU A 15 14.43 2.89 8.97
N ASP A 16 14.22 2.04 9.98
CA ASP A 16 13.55 0.76 9.82
C ASP A 16 12.07 0.93 9.43
N ILE A 17 11.40 1.92 10.03
CA ILE A 17 10.03 2.30 9.64
C ILE A 17 10.01 2.78 8.18
N VAL A 18 10.92 3.67 7.80
CA VAL A 18 10.98 4.23 6.44
C VAL A 18 11.27 3.14 5.41
N ASN A 19 12.21 2.25 5.69
CA ASN A 19 12.57 1.14 4.82
C ASN A 19 11.40 0.19 4.61
N GLU A 20 10.71 -0.21 5.69
CA GLU A 20 9.57 -1.11 5.59
C GLU A 20 8.36 -0.46 4.92
N CYS A 21 8.11 0.83 5.17
CA CYS A 21 7.08 1.57 4.45
C CYS A 21 7.37 1.63 2.95
N SER A 22 8.62 1.93 2.58
CA SER A 22 9.06 2.03 1.18
C SER A 22 8.97 0.68 0.47
N ARG A 23 9.41 -0.39 1.12
CA ARG A 23 9.29 -1.76 0.61
C ARG A 23 7.83 -2.15 0.39
N ALA A 24 6.98 -1.94 1.40
CA ALA A 24 5.56 -2.27 1.30
C ALA A 24 4.89 -1.49 0.17
N TRP A 25 5.19 -0.19 0.05
CA TRP A 25 4.72 0.64 -1.05
C TRP A 25 5.14 0.08 -2.40
N ASN A 26 6.43 -0.20 -2.61
CA ASN A 26 6.94 -0.74 -3.88
C ASN A 26 6.25 -2.07 -4.28
N ILE A 27 6.02 -2.97 -3.31
CA ILE A 27 5.24 -4.19 -3.54
C ILE A 27 3.81 -3.85 -3.96
N PHE A 28 3.16 -2.89 -3.30
CA PHE A 28 1.81 -2.47 -3.65
C PHE A 28 1.70 -1.87 -5.05
N VAL A 29 2.61 -0.97 -5.46
CA VAL A 29 2.53 -0.35 -6.80
C VAL A 29 2.86 -1.34 -7.91
N SER A 30 3.67 -2.37 -7.62
CA SER A 30 4.02 -3.40 -8.62
C SER A 30 2.81 -4.21 -9.11
N ASP A 31 1.70 -4.21 -8.36
CA ASP A 31 0.45 -4.85 -8.72
C ASP A 31 -0.60 -3.81 -9.11
N ALA A 32 -0.62 -3.48 -10.41
CA ALA A 32 -1.53 -2.47 -10.96
C ALA A 32 -3.01 -2.81 -10.74
N SER A 33 -3.39 -4.10 -10.82
CA SER A 33 -4.76 -4.54 -10.59
C SER A 33 -5.19 -4.24 -9.15
N ARG A 34 -4.33 -4.55 -8.18
CA ARG A 34 -4.61 -4.26 -6.77
C ARG A 34 -4.67 -2.76 -6.47
N VAL A 35 -3.88 -1.95 -7.18
CA VAL A 35 -3.97 -0.49 -7.10
C VAL A 35 -5.32 0.00 -7.62
N ILE A 36 -5.75 -0.50 -8.79
CA ILE A 36 -7.02 -0.13 -9.41
C ILE A 36 -8.19 -0.53 -8.50
N ASP A 37 -8.21 -1.76 -7.99
CA ASP A 37 -9.25 -2.24 -7.07
C ASP A 37 -9.30 -1.43 -5.77
N LEU A 38 -8.13 -1.08 -5.20
CA LEU A 38 -8.11 -0.26 -3.99
C LEU A 38 -8.67 1.14 -4.25
N CYS A 39 -8.49 1.68 -5.45
CA CYS A 39 -8.93 3.03 -5.82
C CYS A 39 -10.30 3.07 -6.53
N SER A 40 -10.85 1.93 -6.92
CA SER A 40 -12.15 1.84 -7.60
C SER A 40 -13.28 2.11 -6.61
N ARG A 41 -14.27 2.91 -7.02
CA ARG A 41 -15.44 3.20 -6.19
C ARG A 41 -16.67 3.20 -7.06
N ASP A 42 -17.71 2.50 -6.63
CA ASP A 42 -18.95 2.32 -7.39
C ASP A 42 -19.63 3.64 -7.79
N TRP A 43 -19.45 4.67 -6.96
CA TRP A 43 -20.00 6.01 -7.20
C TRP A 43 -19.09 6.90 -8.06
N ILE A 44 -17.81 6.55 -8.24
CA ILE A 44 -16.91 7.27 -9.13
C ILE A 44 -17.18 6.78 -10.55
N LYS A 45 -17.98 7.55 -11.29
CA LYS A 45 -18.10 7.41 -12.74
C LYS A 45 -17.01 8.25 -13.40
N VAL A 46 -15.92 7.61 -13.82
CA VAL A 46 -14.94 8.25 -14.70
C VAL A 46 -15.65 8.43 -16.05
N GLY A 47 -15.76 9.69 -16.49
CA GLY A 47 -16.60 10.08 -17.62
C GLY A 47 -16.36 9.24 -18.88
N SER A 48 -17.47 8.81 -19.47
CA SER A 48 -17.57 8.12 -20.77
C SER A 48 -17.32 9.05 -21.95
#